data_AF-A9HNM6-F1
#
_entry.id   AF-A9HNM6-F1
#
_cell.length_a   1.000
_cell.length_b   1.000
_cell.length_c   1.000
_cell.angle_alpha   90.00
_cell.angle_beta   90.00
_cell.angle_gamma   90.00
#
_symmetry.space_group_name_H-M   'P 1'
#
loop_
_entity.id
_entity.type
_entity.pdbx_description
1 polymer ?
#
loop_
_entity_poly.entity_id
_entity_poly.type
_entity_poly.pdbx_seq_one_letter_code
_entity_poly.pdbx_strand_id
1 'polypeptide(L)'
;MTANRWFIDSETGHLDDVLLCPPTYYDWIPSNDIAVLSLENGLKPEHHAVQKQFDEMVDCLRSAGVTCHFLTPQPGLPYQVYTRDSSQTTPFGTVVTSLFRHERKDEKAQIEAFYGAGEIWKTAGKGTAGGHVEGGDIHVIRPGLLAVGVTGTRTDTAGAREFTGWFDEAGWQTRMIRFSDHFLHLDVVFTMVAENLALVAPDALADADLDWFRDQGIRLLPVTYKEAMRDMACNVLALGDGRVVSPRHSTRVNAMLRAEGLTVLDPELDQFSQGGGSIHCMTMPLRRRSLLRG
;
A
#
# COMPACT_ATOMS: atom_id res chain seq x y z
N MET A 1 -2.35 -12.48 25.41
CA MET A 1 -2.81 -11.77 24.21
C MET A 1 -3.68 -12.74 23.45
N THR A 2 -4.95 -12.43 23.21
CA THR A 2 -5.77 -13.19 22.25
C THR A 2 -5.02 -13.19 20.93
N ALA A 3 -4.74 -14.36 20.36
CA ALA A 3 -4.11 -14.44 19.05
C ALA A 3 -5.04 -13.76 18.05
N ASN A 4 -4.61 -12.61 17.52
CA ASN A 4 -5.35 -11.97 16.43
C ASN A 4 -5.20 -12.85 15.19
N ARG A 5 -6.32 -13.11 14.50
CA ARG A 5 -6.33 -13.85 13.24
C ARG A 5 -5.41 -13.19 12.21
N TRP A 6 -5.36 -11.86 12.24
CA TRP A 6 -4.58 -11.01 11.36
C TRP A 6 -3.31 -10.55 12.05
N PHE A 7 -2.20 -10.62 11.33
CA PHE A 7 -0.88 -10.32 11.88
C PHE A 7 0.09 -9.94 10.77
N ILE A 8 0.79 -8.81 10.96
CA ILE A 8 1.87 -8.33 10.08
C ILE A 8 2.91 -7.62 10.93
N ASP A 9 4.16 -7.99 10.77
CA ASP A 9 5.31 -7.29 11.36
C ASP A 9 6.38 -6.88 10.32
N SER A 10 6.07 -7.08 9.04
CA SER A 10 6.96 -6.79 7.92
C SER A 10 6.19 -6.67 6.60
N GLU A 11 6.69 -5.88 5.65
CA GLU A 11 6.15 -5.83 4.29
C GLU A 11 6.54 -7.07 3.46
N THR A 12 7.55 -7.84 3.90
CA THR A 12 8.23 -8.85 3.06
C THR A 12 8.14 -10.29 3.59
N GLY A 13 7.52 -10.49 4.76
CA GLY A 13 7.17 -11.83 5.24
C GLY A 13 6.23 -12.57 4.27
N HIS A 14 6.28 -13.90 4.27
CA HIS A 14 5.43 -14.75 3.43
C HIS A 14 3.96 -14.37 3.59
N LEU A 15 3.30 -13.99 2.50
CA LEU A 15 1.91 -13.53 2.50
C LEU A 15 0.95 -14.72 2.41
N ASP A 16 0.15 -14.92 3.46
CA ASP A 16 -0.86 -16.00 3.51
C ASP A 16 -2.26 -15.47 3.13
N ASP A 17 -2.62 -14.25 3.53
CA ASP A 17 -3.96 -13.68 3.34
C ASP A 17 -3.93 -12.21 2.95
N VAL A 18 -4.84 -11.81 2.05
CA VAL A 18 -5.01 -10.44 1.59
C VAL A 18 -6.50 -10.08 1.48
N LEU A 19 -6.83 -8.84 1.82
CA LEU A 19 -8.13 -8.23 1.56
C LEU A 19 -8.09 -7.49 0.22
N LEU A 20 -9.14 -7.68 -0.58
CA LEU A 20 -9.37 -7.05 -1.87
C LEU A 20 -10.82 -6.50 -1.92
N CYS A 21 -11.13 -5.71 -2.94
CA CYS A 21 -12.50 -5.32 -3.24
C CYS A 21 -12.73 -5.37 -4.76
N PRO A 22 -13.76 -6.08 -5.25
CA PRO A 22 -14.08 -6.11 -6.67
C PRO A 22 -14.33 -4.70 -7.24
N PRO A 23 -13.90 -4.40 -8.48
CA PRO A 23 -13.97 -3.06 -9.06
C PRO A 23 -15.35 -2.72 -9.63
N THR A 24 -16.44 -3.24 -9.05
CA THR A 24 -17.82 -3.15 -9.55
C THR A 24 -18.27 -1.71 -9.82
N TYR A 25 -17.85 -0.78 -8.97
CA TYR A 25 -18.17 0.65 -9.08
C TYR A 25 -16.93 1.50 -9.39
N TYR A 26 -15.82 0.87 -9.79
CA TYR A 26 -14.58 1.57 -10.07
C TYR A 26 -14.74 2.52 -11.24
N ASP A 27 -14.35 3.77 -11.02
CA ASP A 27 -14.32 4.81 -12.03
C ASP A 27 -13.23 5.82 -11.67
N TRP A 28 -12.72 6.53 -12.68
CA TRP A 28 -11.72 7.56 -12.47
C TRP A 28 -12.41 8.88 -12.12
N ILE A 29 -12.18 9.34 -10.89
CA ILE A 29 -12.55 10.68 -10.44
C ILE A 29 -11.29 11.53 -10.20
N PRO A 30 -11.35 12.86 -10.36
CA PRO A 30 -10.20 13.76 -10.22
C PRO A 30 -9.78 13.95 -8.75
N SER A 31 -9.32 12.87 -8.10
CA SER A 31 -8.90 12.85 -6.70
C SER A 31 -7.36 12.85 -6.52
N ASN A 32 -6.64 12.53 -7.59
CA ASN A 32 -5.18 12.43 -7.65
C ASN A 32 -4.66 12.90 -9.02
N ASP A 33 -3.40 13.31 -9.06
CA ASP A 33 -2.79 13.97 -10.22
C ASP A 33 -2.71 13.06 -11.45
N ILE A 34 -2.55 11.74 -11.26
CA ILE A 34 -2.51 10.77 -12.36
C ILE A 34 -3.89 10.64 -13.01
N ALA A 35 -4.94 10.45 -12.20
CA ALA A 35 -6.32 10.38 -12.70
C ALA A 35 -6.75 11.69 -13.37
N VAL A 36 -6.38 12.85 -12.81
CA VAL A 36 -6.61 14.17 -13.42
C VAL A 36 -5.98 14.23 -14.81
N LEU A 37 -4.68 13.90 -14.92
CA LEU A 37 -3.96 13.95 -16.20
C LEU A 37 -4.55 12.96 -17.23
N SER A 38 -4.93 11.75 -16.80
CA SER A 38 -5.58 10.77 -17.68
C SER A 38 -6.89 11.31 -18.25
N LEU A 39 -7.75 11.89 -17.39
CA LEU A 39 -9.03 12.47 -17.79
C LEU A 39 -8.84 13.69 -18.72
N GLU A 40 -7.88 14.56 -18.43
CA GLU A 40 -7.54 15.73 -19.26
C GLU A 40 -7.04 15.33 -20.66
N ASN A 41 -6.33 14.19 -20.76
CA ASN A 41 -5.91 13.61 -22.03
C ASN A 41 -7.03 12.84 -22.76
N GLY A 42 -8.26 12.85 -22.23
CA GLY A 42 -9.42 12.21 -22.84
C GLY A 42 -9.47 10.70 -22.66
N LEU A 43 -8.63 10.14 -21.77
CA LEU A 43 -8.69 8.73 -21.41
C LEU A 43 -9.86 8.47 -20.45
N LYS A 44 -10.38 7.25 -20.47
CA LYS A 44 -11.45 6.77 -19.59
C LYS A 44 -11.20 5.32 -19.21
N PRO A 45 -11.66 4.87 -18.03
CA PRO A 45 -11.55 3.47 -17.67
C PRO A 45 -12.45 2.62 -18.59
N GLU A 46 -11.87 1.58 -19.17
CA GLU A 46 -12.62 0.57 -19.93
C GLU A 46 -13.08 -0.52 -18.97
N HIS A 47 -14.31 -0.45 -18.48
CA HIS A 47 -14.79 -1.30 -17.39
C HIS A 47 -14.62 -2.82 -17.64
N HIS A 48 -14.73 -3.28 -18.89
CA HIS A 48 -14.45 -4.68 -19.22
C HIS A 48 -12.97 -5.02 -19.05
N ALA A 49 -12.06 -4.12 -19.43
CA ALA A 49 -10.63 -4.28 -19.22
C ALA A 49 -10.28 -4.20 -17.73
N VAL A 50 -10.88 -3.27 -16.97
CA VAL A 50 -10.74 -3.16 -15.51
C VAL A 50 -11.08 -4.48 -14.82
N GLN A 51 -12.22 -5.08 -15.15
CA GLN A 51 -12.63 -6.36 -14.55
C GLN A 51 -11.65 -7.49 -14.93
N LYS A 52 -11.27 -7.59 -16.20
CA LYS A 52 -10.32 -8.60 -16.67
C LYS A 52 -8.96 -8.49 -15.96
N GLN A 53 -8.44 -7.27 -15.80
CA GLN A 53 -7.16 -7.01 -15.12
C GLN A 53 -7.24 -7.33 -13.62
N PHE A 54 -8.36 -7.01 -12.98
CA PHE A 54 -8.60 -7.42 -11.60
C PHE A 54 -8.65 -8.94 -11.44
N ASP A 55 -9.32 -9.65 -12.35
CA ASP A 55 -9.38 -11.11 -12.32
C ASP A 55 -7.98 -11.73 -12.53
N GLU A 56 -7.19 -11.21 -13.48
CA GLU A 56 -5.80 -11.63 -13.70
C GLU A 56 -4.93 -11.41 -12.45
N MET A 57 -5.11 -10.28 -11.76
CA MET A 57 -4.44 -9.99 -10.50
C MET A 57 -4.82 -10.99 -9.40
N VAL A 58 -6.11 -11.30 -9.26
CA VAL A 58 -6.61 -12.28 -8.28
C VAL A 58 -6.07 -13.67 -8.57
N ASP A 59 -6.06 -14.09 -9.83
CA ASP A 59 -5.50 -15.38 -10.25
C ASP A 59 -4.00 -15.46 -9.99
N CYS A 60 -3.27 -14.37 -10.25
CA CYS A 60 -1.86 -14.23 -9.89
C CYS A 60 -1.63 -14.46 -8.39
N LEU A 61 -2.38 -13.78 -7.51
CA LEU A 61 -2.30 -13.95 -6.06
C LEU A 61 -2.61 -15.39 -5.62
N ARG A 62 -3.70 -15.97 -6.14
CA ARG A 62 -4.10 -17.35 -5.83
C ARG A 62 -3.07 -18.37 -6.30
N SER A 63 -2.50 -18.19 -7.49
CA SER A 63 -1.44 -19.06 -8.03
C SER A 63 -0.18 -19.04 -7.17
N ALA A 64 0.06 -17.92 -6.47
CA ALA A 64 1.16 -17.76 -5.51
C ALA A 64 0.84 -18.31 -4.11
N GLY A 65 -0.33 -18.91 -3.91
CA GLY A 65 -0.78 -19.50 -2.65
C GLY A 65 -1.45 -18.53 -1.67
N VAL A 66 -1.77 -17.30 -2.10
CA VAL A 66 -2.39 -16.29 -1.24
C VAL A 66 -3.90 -16.47 -1.17
N THR A 67 -4.45 -16.52 0.05
CA THR A 67 -5.90 -16.52 0.27
C THR A 67 -6.46 -15.12 0.08
N CYS A 68 -7.37 -14.96 -0.89
CA CYS A 68 -8.01 -13.68 -1.20
C CYS A 68 -9.36 -13.56 -0.49
N HIS A 69 -9.50 -12.54 0.36
CA HIS A 69 -10.74 -12.12 1.00
C HIS A 69 -11.31 -10.89 0.29
N PHE A 70 -12.63 -10.72 0.29
CA PHE A 70 -13.27 -9.65 -0.49
C PHE A 70 -14.23 -8.83 0.36
N LEU A 71 -14.12 -7.50 0.24
CA LEU A 71 -15.18 -6.58 0.66
C LEU A 71 -16.36 -6.67 -0.32
N THR A 72 -17.54 -6.22 0.17
CA THR A 72 -18.69 -5.99 -0.71
C THR A 72 -18.63 -4.55 -1.24
N PRO A 73 -18.43 -4.34 -2.55
CA PRO A 73 -18.32 -3.00 -3.13
C PRO A 73 -19.66 -2.27 -2.97
N GLN A 74 -19.60 -0.96 -2.71
CA GLN A 74 -20.77 -0.11 -2.47
C GLN A 74 -20.96 0.91 -3.59
N PRO A 75 -22.21 1.16 -4.04
CA PRO A 75 -22.50 2.24 -4.97
C PRO A 75 -22.00 3.58 -4.45
N GLY A 76 -21.40 4.39 -5.32
CA GLY A 76 -20.92 5.73 -4.96
C GLY A 76 -19.50 5.77 -4.36
N LEU A 77 -18.84 4.62 -4.15
CA LEU A 77 -17.47 4.55 -3.65
C LEU A 77 -16.52 3.98 -4.72
N PRO A 78 -16.10 4.81 -5.70
CA PRO A 78 -15.36 4.32 -6.86
C PRO A 78 -13.95 3.81 -6.55
N TYR A 79 -13.37 4.18 -5.40
CA TYR A 79 -12.01 3.79 -5.03
C TYR A 79 -11.91 2.73 -3.95
N GLN A 80 -13.01 2.02 -3.63
CA GLN A 80 -12.96 0.87 -2.71
C GLN A 80 -12.04 -0.26 -3.16
N VAL A 81 -11.71 -0.35 -4.45
CA VAL A 81 -10.71 -1.29 -4.96
C VAL A 81 -9.34 -1.10 -4.28
N TYR A 82 -9.03 0.14 -3.85
CA TYR A 82 -7.80 0.47 -3.14
C TYR A 82 -7.92 0.20 -1.64
N THR A 83 -8.02 -1.09 -1.30
CA THR A 83 -8.21 -1.58 0.07
C THR A 83 -7.07 -1.25 1.02
N ARG A 84 -5.89 -0.91 0.49
CA ARG A 84 -4.72 -0.50 1.27
C ARG A 84 -5.01 0.65 2.22
N ASP A 85 -5.77 1.64 1.77
CA ASP A 85 -5.77 2.93 2.46
C ASP A 85 -6.58 2.94 3.75
N SER A 86 -7.64 2.12 3.79
CA SER A 86 -8.74 2.20 4.76
C SER A 86 -8.50 1.37 6.04
N SER A 87 -7.45 0.56 6.06
CA SER A 87 -6.99 -0.18 7.24
C SER A 87 -5.52 -0.56 7.12
N GLN A 88 -4.86 -0.83 8.25
CA GLN A 88 -3.51 -1.39 8.28
C GLN A 88 -3.42 -2.48 9.36
N THR A 89 -3.14 -3.72 8.95
CA THR A 89 -2.82 -4.79 9.91
C THR A 89 -1.40 -4.59 10.47
N THR A 90 -1.26 -4.79 11.78
CA THR A 90 -0.02 -4.60 12.55
C THR A 90 0.26 -5.82 13.43
N PRO A 91 1.40 -5.88 14.16
CA PRO A 91 1.67 -6.97 15.10
C PRO A 91 0.70 -7.00 16.29
N PHE A 92 0.00 -5.90 16.53
CA PHE A 92 -0.88 -5.69 17.68
C PHE A 92 -2.37 -5.87 17.32
N GLY A 93 -2.65 -6.07 16.03
CA GLY A 93 -3.98 -6.14 15.44
C GLY A 93 -4.20 -5.06 14.38
N THR A 94 -5.42 -4.99 13.86
CA THR A 94 -5.72 -4.07 12.75
C THR A 94 -6.04 -2.67 13.24
N VAL A 95 -5.48 -1.67 12.56
CA VAL A 95 -5.88 -0.27 12.68
C VAL A 95 -6.86 0.06 11.57
N VAL A 96 -8.02 0.60 11.92
CA VAL A 96 -8.87 1.31 10.94
C VAL A 96 -8.33 2.72 10.80
N THR A 97 -7.98 3.12 9.58
CA THR A 97 -7.30 4.38 9.29
C THR A 97 -8.31 5.54 9.19
N SER A 98 -7.81 6.76 8.95
CA SER A 98 -8.61 7.99 8.86
C SER A 98 -8.39 8.65 7.51
N LEU A 99 -9.27 8.35 6.54
CA LEU A 99 -9.15 8.80 5.16
C LEU A 99 -9.41 10.31 5.01
N PHE A 100 -8.56 10.98 4.23
CA PHE A 100 -8.62 12.42 4.02
C PHE A 100 -9.74 12.82 3.05
N ARG A 101 -9.80 12.16 1.89
CA ARG A 101 -10.73 12.51 0.80
C ARG A 101 -12.18 12.23 1.22
N HIS A 102 -13.05 13.22 1.07
CA HIS A 102 -14.44 13.13 1.52
C HIS A 102 -15.21 11.99 0.82
N GLU A 103 -14.92 11.78 -0.47
CA GLU A 103 -15.49 10.74 -1.33
C GLU A 103 -15.18 9.33 -0.85
N ARG A 104 -14.19 9.18 0.04
CA ARG A 104 -13.72 7.89 0.54
C ARG A 104 -14.10 7.62 1.99
N LYS A 105 -14.59 8.61 2.74
CA LYS A 105 -14.85 8.47 4.19
C LYS A 105 -15.83 7.35 4.52
N ASP A 106 -16.80 7.10 3.64
CA ASP A 106 -17.82 6.06 3.82
C ASP A 106 -17.28 4.64 3.57
N GLU A 107 -16.06 4.48 3.03
CA GLU A 107 -15.40 3.18 2.87
C GLU A 107 -15.21 2.47 4.21
N LYS A 108 -15.05 3.25 5.29
CA LYS A 108 -14.84 2.77 6.65
C LYS A 108 -15.91 1.79 7.13
N ALA A 109 -17.17 1.96 6.73
CA ALA A 109 -18.26 1.10 7.17
C ALA A 109 -18.05 -0.36 6.74
N GLN A 110 -17.57 -0.60 5.51
CA GLN A 110 -17.29 -1.96 5.03
C GLN A 110 -16.06 -2.56 5.69
N ILE A 111 -15.06 -1.73 6.01
CA ILE A 111 -13.87 -2.15 6.76
C ILE A 111 -14.24 -2.60 8.17
N GLU A 112 -15.02 -1.81 8.90
CA GLU A 112 -15.47 -2.15 10.25
C GLU A 112 -16.39 -3.38 10.27
N ALA A 113 -17.16 -3.61 9.20
CA ALA A 113 -17.99 -4.80 9.05
C ALA A 113 -17.18 -6.07 8.70
N PHE A 114 -16.04 -5.92 8.01
CA PHE A 114 -15.17 -7.03 7.64
C PHE A 114 -14.42 -7.59 8.85
N TYR A 115 -13.85 -6.72 9.68
CA TYR A 115 -13.06 -7.13 10.83
C TYR A 115 -13.96 -7.57 12.00
N GLY A 116 -13.68 -8.75 12.55
CA GLY A 116 -14.42 -9.34 13.65
C GLY A 116 -14.23 -8.61 14.99
N ALA A 117 -15.06 -8.96 15.97
CA ALA A 117 -14.94 -8.45 17.33
C ALA A 117 -13.57 -8.78 17.93
N GLY A 118 -12.81 -7.76 18.31
CA GLY A 118 -11.46 -7.89 18.88
C GLY A 118 -10.33 -7.99 17.85
N GLU A 119 -10.61 -7.94 16.54
CA GLU A 119 -9.57 -7.88 15.49
C GLU A 119 -9.06 -6.45 15.27
N ILE A 120 -9.93 -5.44 15.48
CA ILE A 120 -9.57 -4.03 15.45
C ILE A 120 -8.90 -3.64 16.77
N TRP A 121 -7.63 -3.26 16.70
CA TRP A 121 -6.86 -2.77 17.83
C TRP A 121 -7.07 -1.27 18.08
N LYS A 122 -7.03 -0.45 17.02
CA LYS A 122 -7.19 1.00 17.09
C LYS A 122 -8.03 1.52 15.93
N THR A 123 -8.59 2.71 16.11
CA THR A 123 -9.14 3.52 15.02
C THR A 123 -8.44 4.87 15.05
N ALA A 124 -7.76 5.23 13.97
CA ALA A 124 -7.10 6.53 13.85
C ALA A 124 -8.12 7.68 13.75
N GLY A 125 -7.66 8.90 14.05
CA GLY A 125 -8.45 10.13 13.91
C GLY A 125 -9.49 10.37 15.01
N LYS A 126 -9.49 9.56 16.09
CA LYS A 126 -10.39 9.72 17.25
C LYS A 126 -9.81 10.57 18.40
N GLY A 127 -8.52 10.93 18.36
CA GLY A 127 -7.85 11.71 19.40
C GLY A 127 -8.14 13.22 19.38
N THR A 128 -7.68 13.94 20.42
CA THR A 128 -7.92 15.38 20.63
C THR A 128 -7.33 16.29 19.55
N ALA A 129 -6.34 15.83 18.79
CA ALA A 129 -5.76 16.57 17.68
C ALA A 129 -6.60 16.45 16.40
N GLY A 130 -7.25 15.30 16.15
CA GLY A 130 -7.80 14.95 14.84
C GLY A 130 -6.71 14.87 13.77
N GLY A 131 -6.70 13.82 12.94
CA GLY A 131 -5.69 13.69 11.91
C GLY A 131 -6.05 12.61 10.89
N HIS A 132 -5.43 12.72 9.73
CA HIS A 132 -5.55 11.74 8.65
C HIS A 132 -4.28 10.93 8.57
N VAL A 133 -4.46 9.64 8.39
CA VAL A 133 -3.40 8.67 8.11
C VAL A 133 -4.04 7.63 7.21
N GLU A 134 -3.42 7.32 6.08
CA GLU A 134 -3.89 6.34 5.10
C GLU A 134 -2.84 5.23 4.96
N GLY A 135 -3.29 3.99 4.72
CA GLY A 135 -2.41 2.82 4.67
C GLY A 135 -1.31 2.87 3.60
N GLY A 136 -1.51 3.58 2.48
CA GLY A 136 -0.46 3.75 1.45
C GLY A 136 0.80 4.47 1.97
N ASP A 137 0.67 5.25 3.05
CA ASP A 137 1.81 5.90 3.69
C ASP A 137 2.51 5.01 4.72
N ILE A 138 1.92 3.90 5.14
CA ILE A 138 2.42 3.08 6.25
C ILE A 138 3.24 1.91 5.71
N HIS A 139 4.50 1.83 6.10
CA HIS A 139 5.40 0.73 5.77
C HIS A 139 5.94 0.08 7.05
N VAL A 140 5.40 -1.09 7.38
CA VAL A 140 5.93 -1.92 8.47
C VAL A 140 7.15 -2.65 7.91
N ILE A 141 8.33 -2.03 7.94
CA ILE A 141 9.50 -2.51 7.19
C ILE A 141 9.93 -3.91 7.65
N ARG A 142 10.16 -4.06 8.96
CA ARG A 142 10.55 -5.30 9.64
C ARG A 142 10.24 -5.18 11.15
N PRO A 143 10.28 -6.27 11.92
CA PRO A 143 10.09 -6.21 13.37
C PRO A 143 10.97 -5.12 14.01
N GLY A 144 10.32 -4.15 14.66
CA GLY A 144 10.98 -3.03 15.33
C GLY A 144 11.28 -1.81 14.44
N LEU A 145 10.91 -1.79 13.16
CA LEU A 145 11.15 -0.66 12.25
C LEU A 145 9.91 -0.30 11.43
N LEU A 146 9.47 0.95 11.53
CA LEU A 146 8.32 1.51 10.83
C LEU A 146 8.70 2.81 10.11
N ALA A 147 8.22 2.98 8.88
CA ALA A 147 8.21 4.27 8.20
C ALA A 147 6.76 4.70 7.91
N VAL A 148 6.48 5.99 8.06
CA VAL A 148 5.18 6.59 7.74
C VAL A 148 5.38 7.82 6.86
N GLY A 149 4.76 7.83 5.70
CA GLY A 149 4.72 8.96 4.78
C GLY A 149 3.91 10.12 5.34
N VAL A 150 4.33 11.35 5.04
CA VAL A 150 3.66 12.59 5.45
C VAL A 150 3.64 13.57 4.30
N THR A 151 2.52 13.59 3.58
CA THR A 151 2.26 14.53 2.47
C THR A 151 1.65 15.84 2.96
N GLY A 152 1.10 15.86 4.17
CA GLY A 152 0.34 16.99 4.71
C GLY A 152 -1.14 16.99 4.33
N THR A 153 -1.59 16.04 3.50
CA THR A 153 -3.00 15.86 3.12
C THR A 153 -3.49 14.45 3.46
N ARG A 154 -3.16 13.44 2.63
CA ARG A 154 -3.57 12.03 2.81
C ARG A 154 -3.18 11.51 4.19
N THR A 155 -1.91 11.70 4.51
CA THR A 155 -1.41 11.61 5.88
C THR A 155 -0.87 12.96 6.29
N ASP A 156 -1.49 13.55 7.32
CA ASP A 156 -1.02 14.78 7.93
C ASP A 156 -0.09 14.47 9.12
N THR A 157 0.60 15.50 9.63
CA THR A 157 1.56 15.31 10.73
C THR A 157 0.87 14.83 12.02
N ALA A 158 -0.41 15.16 12.25
CA ALA A 158 -1.12 14.73 13.44
C ALA A 158 -1.47 13.25 13.38
N GLY A 159 -2.01 12.78 12.25
CA GLY A 159 -2.32 11.37 12.01
C GLY A 159 -1.06 10.50 11.98
N ALA A 160 0.01 10.97 11.33
CA ALA A 160 1.29 10.27 11.35
C ALA A 160 1.83 10.11 12.78
N ARG A 161 1.82 11.18 13.59
CA ARG A 161 2.29 11.13 14.98
C ARG A 161 1.43 10.22 15.87
N GLU A 162 0.11 10.23 15.67
CA GLU A 162 -0.78 9.30 16.37
C GLU A 162 -0.40 7.85 16.06
N PHE A 163 -0.23 7.52 14.77
CA PHE A 163 0.10 6.17 14.34
C PHE A 163 1.50 5.73 14.79
N THR A 164 2.53 6.56 14.56
CA THR A 164 3.91 6.23 14.98
C THR A 164 4.01 6.14 16.49
N GLY A 165 3.28 6.98 17.24
CA GLY A 165 3.29 6.96 18.70
C GLY A 165 2.92 5.60 19.31
N TRP A 166 1.97 4.88 18.71
CA TRP A 166 1.62 3.53 19.16
C TRP A 166 2.76 2.52 18.98
N PHE A 167 3.59 2.70 17.94
CA PHE A 167 4.75 1.86 17.68
C PHE A 167 5.94 2.29 18.55
N ASP A 168 6.14 3.59 18.76
CA ASP A 168 7.13 4.14 19.71
C ASP A 168 6.88 3.61 21.13
N GLU A 169 5.63 3.60 21.60
CA GLU A 169 5.22 3.01 22.88
C GLU A 169 5.53 1.51 22.98
N ALA A 170 5.50 0.81 21.84
CA ALA A 170 5.88 -0.60 21.74
C ALA A 170 7.39 -0.82 21.55
N GLY A 171 8.21 0.24 21.60
CA GLY A 171 9.67 0.18 21.47
C GLY A 171 10.19 0.04 20.04
N TRP A 172 9.38 0.36 19.04
CA TRP A 172 9.81 0.36 17.64
C TRP A 172 10.53 1.66 17.30
N GLN A 173 11.48 1.58 16.37
CA GLN A 173 12.05 2.75 15.73
C GLN A 173 11.12 3.22 14.61
N THR A 174 10.66 4.47 14.68
CA THR A 174 9.77 5.05 13.69
C THR A 174 10.43 6.20 12.93
N ARG A 175 10.04 6.38 11.66
CA ARG A 175 10.47 7.52 10.82
C ARG A 175 9.27 8.11 10.08
N MET A 176 9.02 9.40 10.27
CA MET A 176 8.11 10.16 9.40
C MET A 176 8.89 10.70 8.19
N ILE A 177 8.48 10.32 6.99
CA ILE A 177 9.12 10.70 5.73
C ILE A 177 8.25 11.75 5.04
N ARG A 178 8.80 12.94 4.82
CA ARG A 178 8.06 14.06 4.21
C ARG A 178 8.37 14.15 2.72
N PHE A 179 7.32 14.22 1.90
CA PHE A 179 7.41 14.34 0.46
C PHE A 179 6.19 15.09 -0.09
N SER A 180 6.21 15.43 -1.37
CA SER A 180 5.11 16.17 -2.01
C SER A 180 3.85 15.32 -2.10
N ASP A 181 2.70 15.93 -1.80
CA ASP A 181 1.36 15.35 -1.98
C ASP A 181 1.02 14.96 -3.42
N HIS A 182 1.79 15.47 -4.39
CA HIS A 182 1.76 15.05 -5.80
C HIS A 182 1.83 13.53 -5.99
N PHE A 183 2.59 12.84 -5.14
CA PHE A 183 2.80 11.39 -5.24
C PHE A 183 1.73 10.57 -4.52
N LEU A 184 0.68 11.19 -3.98
CA LEU A 184 -0.38 10.54 -3.22
C LEU A 184 0.05 9.99 -1.84
N HIS A 185 0.94 9.00 -1.85
CA HIS A 185 1.34 8.16 -0.73
C HIS A 185 2.79 7.69 -0.87
N LEU A 186 3.37 7.23 0.24
CA LEU A 186 4.76 6.74 0.26
C LEU A 186 4.94 5.54 -0.67
N ASP A 187 3.96 4.65 -0.79
CA ASP A 187 4.03 3.45 -1.65
C ASP A 187 4.06 3.73 -3.16
N VAL A 188 3.87 4.99 -3.58
CA VAL A 188 4.07 5.44 -4.96
C VAL A 188 5.54 5.76 -5.24
N VAL A 189 6.34 6.03 -4.20
CA VAL A 189 7.73 6.45 -4.31
C VAL A 189 8.71 5.57 -3.55
N PHE A 190 8.26 4.68 -2.67
CA PHE A 190 9.09 3.76 -1.91
C PHE A 190 8.31 2.50 -1.55
N THR A 191 8.86 1.31 -1.80
CA THR A 191 8.24 0.06 -1.32
C THR A 191 9.30 -1.02 -1.09
N MET A 192 9.16 -1.78 -0.01
CA MET A 192 10.00 -2.94 0.28
C MET A 192 9.63 -4.10 -0.67
N VAL A 193 10.64 -4.70 -1.31
CA VAL A 193 10.43 -5.80 -2.27
C VAL A 193 10.99 -7.14 -1.80
N ALA A 194 11.97 -7.09 -0.90
CA ALA A 194 12.53 -8.23 -0.18
C ALA A 194 13.19 -7.74 1.12
N GLU A 195 13.67 -8.66 1.95
CA GLU A 195 14.43 -8.31 3.14
C GLU A 195 15.64 -7.44 2.75
N ASN A 196 15.75 -6.24 3.35
CA ASN A 196 16.81 -5.26 3.08
C ASN A 196 16.91 -4.76 1.63
N LEU A 197 15.82 -4.83 0.85
CA LEU A 197 15.78 -4.34 -0.53
C LEU A 197 14.47 -3.60 -0.81
N ALA A 198 14.56 -2.39 -1.34
CA ALA A 198 13.40 -1.56 -1.69
C ALA A 198 13.55 -0.92 -3.07
N LEU A 199 12.41 -0.65 -3.71
CA LEU A 199 12.31 0.30 -4.82
C LEU A 199 12.18 1.70 -4.24
N VAL A 200 12.79 2.70 -4.88
CA VAL A 200 12.63 4.11 -4.50
C VAL A 200 12.68 5.02 -5.72
N ALA A 201 11.87 6.07 -5.72
CA ALA A 201 12.05 7.23 -6.58
C ALA A 201 12.92 8.25 -5.83
N PRO A 202 14.25 8.27 -6.06
CA PRO A 202 15.17 9.03 -5.21
C PRO A 202 14.88 10.54 -5.25
N ASP A 203 14.51 11.07 -6.42
CA ASP A 203 14.21 12.49 -6.60
C ASP A 203 12.92 12.96 -5.90
N ALA A 204 12.11 12.03 -5.37
CA ALA A 204 10.88 12.33 -4.65
C ALA A 204 11.08 12.49 -3.14
N LEU A 205 12.22 12.02 -2.61
CA LEU A 205 12.52 12.00 -1.17
C LEU A 205 13.74 12.86 -0.86
N ALA A 206 13.84 13.33 0.39
CA ALA A 206 15.04 14.04 0.83
C ALA A 206 16.23 13.07 0.98
N ASP A 207 17.44 13.55 0.67
CA ASP A 207 18.68 12.77 0.82
C ASP A 207 18.83 12.17 2.23
N ALA A 208 18.45 12.93 3.26
CA ALA A 208 18.50 12.47 4.65
C ALA A 208 17.58 11.27 4.93
N ASP A 209 16.45 11.13 4.22
CA ASP A 209 15.57 9.97 4.34
C ASP A 209 16.10 8.78 3.55
N LEU A 210 16.71 9.03 2.38
CA LEU A 210 17.42 8.00 1.61
C LEU A 210 18.62 7.43 2.40
N ASP A 211 19.41 8.29 3.03
CA ASP A 211 20.52 7.91 3.88
C ASP A 211 20.04 7.15 5.12
N TRP A 212 18.94 7.59 5.74
CA TRP A 212 18.35 6.87 6.86
C TRP A 212 17.98 5.42 6.48
N PHE A 213 17.36 5.20 5.31
CA PHE A 213 17.08 3.83 4.85
C PHE A 213 18.35 3.01 4.64
N ARG A 214 19.41 3.60 4.06
CA ARG A 214 20.70 2.94 3.88
C ARG A 214 21.35 2.57 5.21
N ASP A 215 21.27 3.45 6.21
CA ASP A 215 21.75 3.20 7.57
C ASP A 215 20.98 2.08 8.27
N GLN A 216 19.72 1.84 7.88
CA GLN A 216 18.94 0.67 8.31
C GLN A 216 19.33 -0.64 7.58
N GLY A 217 20.33 -0.58 6.70
CA GLY A 217 20.81 -1.70 5.89
C GLY A 217 20.00 -1.96 4.62
N ILE A 218 19.12 -1.04 4.22
CA ILE A 218 18.21 -1.22 3.08
C ILE A 218 18.90 -0.75 1.79
N ARG A 219 19.07 -1.67 0.85
CA ARG A 219 19.50 -1.34 -0.52
C ARG A 219 18.35 -0.71 -1.29
N LEU A 220 18.63 0.39 -1.98
CA LEU A 220 17.65 1.17 -2.71
C LEU A 220 17.85 1.02 -4.22
N LEU A 221 16.85 0.47 -4.90
CA LEU A 221 16.82 0.31 -6.35
C LEU A 221 16.09 1.51 -6.99
N PRO A 222 16.73 2.25 -7.90
CA PRO A 222 16.18 3.50 -8.40
C PRO A 222 15.07 3.28 -9.44
N VAL A 223 13.94 3.92 -9.20
CA VAL A 223 12.82 4.13 -10.11
C VAL A 223 12.83 5.60 -10.53
N THR A 224 12.68 5.88 -11.80
CA THR A 224 12.64 7.28 -12.26
C THR A 224 11.32 7.92 -11.87
N TYR A 225 11.30 9.25 -11.70
CA TYR A 225 10.06 10.00 -11.48
C TYR A 225 8.96 9.65 -12.51
N LYS A 226 9.34 9.51 -13.79
CA LYS A 226 8.41 9.16 -14.86
C LYS A 226 7.79 7.78 -14.67
N GLU A 227 8.58 6.79 -14.26
CA GLU A 227 8.05 5.44 -14.00
C GLU A 227 7.19 5.40 -12.74
N ALA A 228 7.54 6.16 -11.69
CA ALA A 228 6.70 6.29 -10.51
C ALA A 228 5.34 6.90 -10.84
N MET A 229 5.31 8.02 -11.58
CA MET A 229 4.06 8.75 -11.87
C MET A 229 3.24 8.19 -13.03
N ARG A 230 3.87 7.64 -14.07
CA ARG A 230 3.15 7.12 -15.24
C ARG A 230 2.77 5.65 -15.07
N ASP A 231 3.69 4.88 -14.52
CA ASP A 231 3.61 3.41 -14.54
C ASP A 231 3.28 2.84 -13.15
N MET A 232 3.21 3.69 -12.10
CA MET A 232 3.09 3.28 -10.69
C MET A 232 4.17 2.27 -10.31
N ALA A 233 5.39 2.45 -10.83
CA ALA A 233 6.40 1.38 -10.86
C ALA A 233 7.04 1.05 -9.50
N CYS A 234 6.94 1.92 -8.49
CA CYS A 234 7.30 1.56 -7.11
C CYS A 234 6.22 0.73 -6.42
N ASN A 235 4.95 0.89 -6.84
CA ASN A 235 3.78 0.34 -6.18
C ASN A 235 3.64 -1.16 -6.50
N VAL A 236 4.46 -1.96 -5.81
CA VAL A 236 4.60 -3.40 -5.99
C VAL A 236 4.26 -4.13 -4.70
N LEU A 237 3.85 -5.40 -4.79
CA LEU A 237 3.51 -6.20 -3.62
C LEU A 237 4.54 -7.32 -3.42
N ALA A 238 5.28 -7.27 -2.32
CA ALA A 238 6.10 -8.40 -1.89
C ALA A 238 5.21 -9.54 -1.37
N LEU A 239 5.45 -10.76 -1.88
CA LEU A 239 4.74 -11.98 -1.45
C LEU A 239 5.55 -12.80 -0.43
N GLY A 240 6.82 -12.44 -0.22
CA GLY A 240 7.80 -13.21 0.53
C GLY A 240 8.47 -14.30 -0.32
N ASP A 241 9.50 -14.93 0.24
CA ASP A 241 10.31 -15.96 -0.42
C ASP A 241 10.90 -15.53 -1.78
N GLY A 242 11.32 -14.27 -1.89
CA GLY A 242 11.89 -13.73 -3.13
C GLY A 242 10.88 -13.57 -4.27
N ARG A 243 9.57 -13.47 -3.98
CA ARG A 243 8.51 -13.28 -4.97
C ARG A 243 7.85 -11.92 -4.79
N VAL A 244 7.54 -11.28 -5.91
CA VAL A 244 6.86 -9.98 -5.97
C VAL A 244 5.81 -9.97 -7.07
N VAL A 245 4.76 -9.18 -6.88
CA VAL A 245 3.81 -8.81 -7.94
C VAL A 245 4.09 -7.38 -8.35
N SER A 246 4.24 -7.14 -9.65
CA SER A 246 4.55 -5.81 -10.21
C SER A 246 3.82 -5.63 -11.55
N PRO A 247 3.27 -4.45 -11.87
CA PRO A 247 2.54 -4.25 -13.13
C PRO A 247 3.36 -4.64 -14.38
N ARG A 248 2.72 -5.31 -15.34
CA ARG A 248 3.35 -5.78 -16.59
C ARG A 248 4.07 -4.69 -17.38
N HIS A 249 3.50 -3.49 -17.44
CA HIS A 249 4.04 -2.36 -18.19
C HIS A 249 5.30 -1.74 -17.58
N SER A 250 5.62 -2.03 -16.31
CA SER A 250 6.84 -1.57 -15.61
C SER A 250 8.09 -2.37 -16.01
N THR A 251 8.33 -2.49 -17.31
CA THR A 251 9.31 -3.40 -17.93
C THR A 251 10.73 -3.27 -17.38
N ARG A 252 11.27 -2.04 -17.24
CA ARG A 252 12.62 -1.81 -16.70
C ARG A 252 12.73 -2.20 -15.23
N VAL A 253 11.72 -1.84 -14.42
CA VAL A 253 11.67 -2.19 -13.00
C VAL A 253 11.54 -3.70 -12.83
N ASN A 254 10.69 -4.36 -13.63
CA ASN A 254 10.55 -5.82 -13.61
C ASN A 254 11.86 -6.53 -14.01
N ALA A 255 12.60 -6.00 -14.98
CA ALA A 255 13.92 -6.51 -15.33
C ALA A 255 14.94 -6.33 -14.19
N MET A 256 14.92 -5.18 -13.51
CA MET A 256 15.78 -4.88 -12.36
C MET A 256 15.48 -5.81 -11.17
N LEU A 257 14.20 -6.05 -10.85
CA LEU A 257 13.79 -6.98 -9.80
C LEU A 257 14.23 -8.42 -10.11
N ARG A 258 14.08 -8.87 -11.38
CA ARG A 258 14.57 -10.19 -11.82
C ARG A 258 16.09 -10.30 -11.75
N ALA A 259 16.83 -9.22 -12.03
CA ALA A 259 18.28 -9.19 -11.90
C ALA A 259 18.76 -9.30 -10.44
N GLU A 260 17.95 -8.86 -9.48
CA GLU A 260 18.16 -9.09 -8.04
C GLU A 260 17.76 -10.52 -7.60
N GLY A 261 17.37 -11.39 -8.53
CA GLY A 261 17.00 -12.77 -8.26
C GLY A 261 15.56 -12.97 -7.81
N LEU A 262 14.72 -11.94 -7.88
CA LEU A 262 13.30 -12.04 -7.52
C LEU A 262 12.49 -12.69 -8.64
N THR A 263 11.54 -13.53 -8.25
CA THR A 263 10.48 -13.98 -9.14
C THR A 263 9.42 -12.90 -9.24
N VAL A 264 9.24 -12.33 -10.43
CA VAL A 264 8.26 -11.28 -10.70
C VAL A 264 7.04 -11.88 -11.40
N LEU A 265 5.90 -11.83 -10.72
CA LEU A 265 4.58 -12.07 -11.28
C LEU A 265 4.02 -10.74 -11.79
N ASP A 266 3.66 -10.65 -13.06
CA ASP A 266 3.39 -9.37 -13.72
C ASP A 266 2.04 -9.31 -14.44
N PRO A 267 0.92 -9.22 -13.69
CA PRO A 267 -0.40 -9.06 -14.28
C PRO A 267 -0.53 -7.72 -15.02
N GLU A 268 -1.42 -7.68 -16.01
CA GLU A 268 -1.83 -6.44 -16.67
C GLU A 268 -2.62 -5.56 -15.68
N LEU A 269 -2.21 -4.30 -15.47
CA LEU A 269 -2.76 -3.37 -14.47
C LEU A 269 -2.77 -1.90 -14.95
N ASP A 270 -2.69 -1.65 -16.26
CA ASP A 270 -2.62 -0.31 -16.83
C ASP A 270 -3.89 0.51 -16.56
N GLN A 271 -5.08 -0.12 -16.51
CA GLN A 271 -6.33 0.59 -16.20
C GLN A 271 -6.34 1.16 -14.77
N PHE A 272 -5.70 0.46 -13.83
CA PHE A 272 -5.55 0.94 -12.46
C PHE A 272 -4.44 1.98 -12.36
N SER A 273 -3.31 1.74 -13.04
CA SER A 273 -2.16 2.66 -13.03
C SER A 273 -2.53 4.03 -13.61
N GLN A 274 -3.34 4.06 -14.66
CA GLN A 274 -3.88 5.30 -15.24
C GLN A 274 -4.90 6.00 -14.34
N GLY A 275 -5.48 5.30 -13.36
CA GLY A 275 -6.32 5.86 -12.29
C GLY A 275 -5.54 6.24 -11.02
N GLY A 276 -4.22 6.09 -11.02
CA GLY A 276 -3.34 6.45 -9.91
C GLY A 276 -3.19 5.38 -8.81
N GLY A 277 -3.40 4.11 -9.13
CA GLY A 277 -3.20 3.00 -8.20
C GLY A 277 -2.57 1.77 -8.87
N SER A 278 -1.96 0.88 -8.10
CA SER A 278 -1.47 -0.41 -8.61
C SER A 278 -1.62 -1.48 -7.54
N ILE A 279 -0.94 -2.62 -7.71
CA ILE A 279 -1.10 -3.83 -6.90
C ILE A 279 -0.98 -3.56 -5.39
N HIS A 280 -0.07 -2.69 -4.93
CA HIS A 280 0.07 -2.43 -3.50
C HIS A 280 -1.14 -1.65 -2.95
N CYS A 281 -1.63 -0.66 -3.69
CA CYS A 281 -2.86 0.08 -3.34
C CYS A 281 -4.09 -0.84 -3.34
N MET A 282 -4.17 -1.77 -4.29
CA MET A 282 -5.31 -2.67 -4.47
C MET A 282 -5.39 -3.79 -3.41
N THR A 283 -4.34 -3.94 -2.59
CA THR A 283 -4.22 -5.04 -1.62
C THR A 283 -4.00 -4.53 -0.20
N MET A 284 -4.74 -5.08 0.76
CA MET A 284 -4.41 -4.97 2.17
C MET A 284 -4.04 -6.35 2.73
N PRO A 285 -2.74 -6.66 2.85
CA PRO A 285 -2.24 -7.84 3.54
C PRO A 285 -2.91 -8.02 4.91
N LEU A 286 -3.46 -9.20 5.17
CA LEU A 286 -4.10 -9.52 6.45
C LEU A 286 -3.22 -10.41 7.31
N ARG A 287 -2.43 -11.28 6.69
CA ARG A 287 -1.57 -12.20 7.41
C ARG A 287 -0.27 -12.45 6.66
N ARG A 288 0.84 -12.12 7.32
CA ARG A 288 2.19 -12.49 6.90
C ARG A 288 2.87 -13.29 8.00
N ARG A 289 3.75 -14.22 7.62
CA ARG A 289 4.63 -14.88 8.58
C ARG A 289 5.64 -13.88 9.13
N SER A 290 5.89 -13.97 10.44
CA SER A 290 6.88 -13.12 11.11
C SER A 290 8.27 -13.32 10.53
N LEU A 291 9.02 -12.23 10.37
CA LEU A 291 10.46 -12.30 10.08
C LEU A 291 11.29 -12.65 11.32
N LEU A 292 10.72 -12.55 12.54
CA LEU A 292 11.33 -13.15 13.71
C LEU A 292 11.20 -14.66 13.57
N ARG A 293 12.32 -15.32 13.28
CA ARG A 293 12.38 -16.77 13.34
C ARG A 293 12.13 -17.20 14.79
N GLY A 294 10.98 -17.84 15.03
CA GLY A 294 10.77 -18.65 16.24
C GLY A 294 11.61 -19.91 16.22
#